data_AF-A0A3N4Z9E6-F1
#
_entry.id   AF-A0A3N4Z9E6-F1
#
_cell.length_a   1.000
_cell.length_b   1.000
_cell.length_c   1.000
_cell.angle_alpha   90.00
_cell.angle_beta   90.00
_cell.angle_gamma   90.00
#
_symmetry.space_group_name_H-M   'P 1'
#
loop_
_entity.id
_entity.type
_entity.pdbx_description
1 polymer ?
#
loop_
_entity_poly.entity_id
_entity_poly.type
_entity_poly.pdbx_seq_one_letter_code
_entity_poly.pdbx_strand_id
1 'polypeptide(L)'
;MSTTDDGAAGRNVSGAAGTPASAAPPDWEALRAAARGALRFAYAPYSGFPVGAAAVADDGRVLTGANVENAAYGVTLCAECSLVSALIMSGGGRLAAFTCTDADGRVIMACGRCRQLLWEHGGAELLVDTPHGVLTMDQVLPQAFGPENLARVRDGRPVDDGPAAGTQGTRETRAEAHGEEPS
;
A
#
# COMPACT_ATOMS: atom_id res chain seq x y z
N MET A 1 17.64 18.89 41.10
CA MET A 1 16.29 18.80 40.52
C MET A 1 16.35 17.73 39.45
N SER A 2 15.79 16.55 39.77
CA SER A 2 15.96 15.31 39.02
C SER A 2 15.15 15.35 37.72
N THR A 3 15.81 15.14 36.59
CA THR A 3 15.17 14.88 35.29
C THR A 3 14.89 13.38 35.19
N THR A 4 13.62 12.99 35.31
CA THR A 4 13.19 11.66 34.85
C THR A 4 12.80 11.76 33.38
N ASP A 5 13.64 11.13 32.58
CA ASP A 5 13.44 10.72 31.19
C ASP A 5 12.47 9.53 31.18
N ASP A 6 11.21 9.76 30.79
CA ASP A 6 10.25 8.69 30.57
C ASP A 6 10.34 8.24 29.10
N GLY A 7 11.04 7.13 28.92
CA GLY A 7 11.26 6.46 27.64
C GLY A 7 9.94 6.15 26.93
N ALA A 8 9.80 6.69 25.73
CA ALA A 8 8.80 6.28 24.76
C ALA A 8 9.15 4.87 24.24
N ALA A 9 8.76 3.84 24.99
CA ALA A 9 8.82 2.46 24.55
C ALA A 9 7.84 2.25 23.38
N GLY A 10 8.37 1.82 22.24
CA GLY A 10 7.61 1.46 21.05
C GLY A 10 6.53 0.43 21.36
N ARG A 11 5.28 0.77 21.05
CA ARG A 11 4.16 -0.17 21.13
C ARG A 11 4.27 -1.12 19.94
N ASN A 12 4.70 -2.35 20.22
CA ASN A 12 4.62 -3.46 19.28
C ASN A 12 3.15 -3.68 18.89
N VAL A 13 2.80 -3.42 17.63
CA VAL A 13 1.52 -3.81 17.05
C VAL A 13 1.61 -5.28 16.66
N SER A 14 1.46 -6.16 17.65
CA SER A 14 1.07 -7.55 17.38
C SER A 14 -0.45 -7.61 17.38
N GLY A 15 -1.05 -7.33 16.22
CA GLY A 15 -2.47 -7.52 15.99
C GLY A 15 -2.72 -8.91 15.44
N ALA A 16 -3.34 -9.79 16.25
CA ALA A 16 -3.91 -11.03 15.77
C ALA A 16 -4.91 -10.75 14.64
N ALA A 17 -4.82 -11.53 13.56
CA ALA A 17 -5.73 -11.45 12.42
C ALA A 17 -7.16 -11.79 12.87
N GLY A 18 -7.92 -10.76 13.22
CA GLY A 18 -9.38 -10.85 13.26
C GLY A 18 -9.90 -10.87 11.83
N THR A 19 -10.76 -11.83 11.51
CA THR A 19 -11.49 -11.88 10.24
C THR A 19 -12.19 -10.54 10.00
N PRO A 20 -11.95 -9.82 8.89
CA PRO A 20 -12.62 -8.56 8.66
C PRO A 20 -14.12 -8.80 8.54
N ALA A 21 -14.89 -8.05 9.32
CA ALA A 21 -16.33 -7.97 9.17
C ALA A 21 -16.64 -7.51 7.74
N SER A 22 -17.52 -8.26 7.07
CA SER A 22 -18.05 -7.99 5.72
C SER A 22 -18.65 -6.58 5.63
N ALA A 23 -17.81 -5.57 5.39
CA ALA A 23 -18.23 -4.21 5.14
C ALA A 23 -18.72 -4.10 3.69
N ALA A 24 -19.80 -3.35 3.48
CA ALA A 24 -20.26 -3.01 2.14
C ALA A 24 -19.11 -2.39 1.31
N PRO A 25 -19.08 -2.61 -0.02
CA PRO A 25 -18.04 -2.05 -0.86
C PRO A 25 -17.97 -0.52 -0.68
N PRO A 26 -16.76 0.07 -0.69
CA PRO A 26 -16.59 1.51 -0.47
C PRO A 26 -17.30 2.30 -1.58
N ASP A 27 -17.86 3.46 -1.22
CA ASP A 27 -18.36 4.44 -2.18
C ASP A 27 -17.18 5.13 -2.87
N TRP A 28 -16.76 4.55 -4.00
CA TRP A 28 -15.62 5.04 -4.77
C TRP A 28 -15.82 6.44 -5.34
N GLU A 29 -17.06 6.83 -5.70
CA GLU A 29 -17.27 8.17 -6.25
C GLU A 29 -17.16 9.23 -5.15
N ALA A 30 -17.74 8.98 -3.97
CA ALA A 30 -17.55 9.86 -2.82
C ALA A 30 -16.06 9.96 -2.43
N LEU A 31 -15.32 8.85 -2.49
CA LEU A 31 -13.89 8.83 -2.15
C LEU A 31 -13.06 9.61 -3.19
N ARG A 32 -13.33 9.43 -4.48
CA ARG A 32 -12.69 10.22 -5.57
C ARG A 32 -13.04 11.69 -5.44
N ALA A 33 -14.27 12.04 -5.08
CA ALA A 33 -14.66 13.42 -4.82
C ALA A 33 -13.87 14.03 -3.65
N ALA A 34 -13.65 13.27 -2.58
CA ALA A 34 -12.81 13.70 -1.46
C ALA A 34 -11.35 13.93 -1.89
N ALA A 35 -10.78 13.02 -2.71
CA ALA A 35 -9.44 13.17 -3.24
C ALA A 35 -9.31 14.41 -4.15
N ARG A 36 -10.27 14.64 -5.05
CA ARG A 36 -10.33 15.86 -5.87
C ARG A 36 -10.43 17.12 -5.01
N GLY A 37 -11.24 17.06 -3.94
CA GLY A 37 -11.34 18.15 -2.97
C GLY A 37 -9.99 18.48 -2.34
N ALA A 38 -9.17 17.47 -2.03
CA ALA A 38 -7.86 17.66 -1.40
C ALA A 38 -6.85 18.41 -2.27
N LEU A 39 -7.00 18.40 -3.61
CA LEU A 39 -6.11 19.11 -4.55
C LEU A 39 -5.92 20.59 -4.19
N ARG A 40 -6.94 21.24 -3.62
CA ARG A 40 -6.88 22.67 -3.22
C ARG A 40 -5.82 22.97 -2.14
N PHE A 41 -5.35 21.93 -1.45
CA PHE A 41 -4.33 22.04 -0.40
C PHE A 41 -2.94 21.64 -0.87
N ALA A 42 -2.79 21.20 -2.12
CA ALA A 42 -1.49 20.83 -2.66
C ALA A 42 -0.56 22.05 -2.69
N TYR A 43 0.61 21.90 -2.10
CA TYR A 43 1.71 22.84 -2.27
C TYR A 43 2.65 22.25 -3.31
N ALA A 44 2.43 22.58 -4.59
CA ALA A 44 3.20 22.04 -5.71
C ALA A 44 3.74 23.12 -6.67
N PRO A 45 4.42 24.18 -6.18
CA PRO A 45 4.87 25.27 -7.03
C PRO A 45 6.04 24.89 -7.94
N TYR A 46 6.75 23.79 -7.67
CA TYR A 46 7.94 23.40 -8.40
C TYR A 46 7.60 22.50 -9.59
N SER A 47 6.79 21.45 -9.38
CA SER A 47 6.35 20.58 -10.49
C SER A 47 5.15 21.12 -11.25
N GLY A 48 4.31 21.93 -10.60
CA GLY A 48 2.98 22.26 -11.13
C GLY A 48 2.03 21.05 -11.18
N PHE A 49 2.33 19.98 -10.43
CA PHE A 49 1.58 18.73 -10.43
C PHE A 49 0.91 18.49 -9.06
N PRO A 50 -0.27 19.10 -8.80
CA PRO A 50 -1.01 18.87 -7.57
C PRO A 50 -1.61 17.46 -7.58
N VAL A 51 -1.51 16.78 -6.44
CA VAL A 51 -2.06 15.46 -6.20
C VAL A 51 -2.91 15.49 -4.94
N GLY A 52 -4.11 14.93 -5.04
CA GLY A 52 -5.01 14.71 -3.92
C GLY A 52 -5.19 13.22 -3.68
N ALA A 53 -5.31 12.82 -2.42
CA ALA A 53 -5.54 11.44 -2.01
C ALA A 53 -6.68 11.37 -1.00
N ALA A 54 -7.42 10.26 -1.01
CA ALA A 54 -8.42 9.95 0.00
C ALA A 54 -8.47 8.45 0.31
N ALA A 55 -8.83 8.12 1.55
CA ALA A 55 -8.98 6.75 2.00
C ALA A 55 -10.08 6.62 3.05
N VAL A 56 -10.66 5.43 3.14
CA VAL A 56 -11.58 5.05 4.22
C VAL A 56 -10.79 4.20 5.22
N ALA A 57 -10.86 4.57 6.50
CA ALA A 57 -10.33 3.78 7.61
C ALA A 57 -11.30 2.64 7.99
N ASP A 58 -10.82 1.65 8.72
CA ASP A 58 -11.60 0.51 9.24
C ASP A 58 -12.76 0.91 10.17
N ASP A 59 -12.72 2.11 10.75
CA ASP A 59 -13.81 2.70 11.52
C ASP A 59 -14.74 3.64 10.71
N GLY A 60 -14.57 3.68 9.39
CA GLY A 60 -15.42 4.43 8.47
C GLY A 60 -15.05 5.90 8.29
N ARG A 61 -14.04 6.43 8.99
CA ARG A 61 -13.56 7.81 8.76
C ARG A 61 -12.99 7.94 7.35
N VAL A 62 -13.31 9.06 6.69
CA VAL A 62 -12.67 9.46 5.44
C VAL A 62 -11.48 10.36 5.75
N LEU A 63 -10.31 9.97 5.29
CA LEU A 63 -9.04 10.68 5.42
C LEU A 63 -8.66 11.26 4.08
N THR A 64 -8.03 12.44 4.08
CA THR A 64 -7.56 13.10 2.86
C THR A 64 -6.14 13.60 3.01
N GLY A 65 -5.41 13.70 1.91
CA GLY A 65 -4.08 14.30 1.87
C GLY A 65 -3.80 14.98 0.55
N ALA A 66 -2.83 15.89 0.55
CA ALA A 66 -2.32 16.55 -0.64
C ALA A 66 -0.79 16.57 -0.61
N ASN A 67 -0.15 16.61 -1.79
CA ASN A 67 1.31 16.68 -1.85
C ASN A 67 1.85 18.03 -1.39
N VAL A 68 3.01 17.99 -0.75
CA VAL A 68 3.73 19.16 -0.25
C VAL A 68 5.17 19.08 -0.73
N GLU A 69 5.48 19.90 -1.71
CA GLU A 69 6.80 19.98 -2.29
C GLU A 69 7.77 20.80 -1.45
N ASN A 70 9.06 20.61 -1.74
CA ASN A 70 10.14 21.36 -1.14
C ASN A 70 11.19 21.71 -2.20
N ALA A 71 11.89 22.84 -2.03
CA ALA A 71 12.99 23.23 -2.91
C ALA A 71 14.13 22.20 -2.91
N ALA A 72 14.34 21.49 -1.79
CA ALA A 72 15.12 20.26 -1.76
C ALA A 72 14.21 19.10 -2.19
N TYR A 73 14.13 18.81 -3.49
CA TYR A 73 13.08 17.95 -4.06
C TYR A 73 12.99 16.55 -3.42
N GLY A 74 14.10 16.02 -2.90
CA GLY A 74 14.15 14.72 -2.23
C GLY A 74 13.34 14.62 -0.93
N VAL A 75 12.92 15.74 -0.33
CA VAL A 75 12.09 15.74 0.89
C VAL A 75 10.62 16.07 0.61
N THR A 76 10.20 16.09 -0.67
CA THR A 76 8.78 16.22 -1.04
C THR A 76 7.95 15.11 -0.41
N LEU A 77 6.81 15.49 0.14
CA LEU A 77 5.80 14.59 0.67
C LEU A 77 4.69 14.39 -0.36
N CYS A 78 4.42 13.13 -0.70
CA CYS A 78 3.31 12.79 -1.58
C CYS A 78 1.97 12.93 -0.82
N ALA A 79 0.85 12.98 -1.54
CA ALA A 79 -0.47 13.12 -0.93
C ALA A 79 -0.80 11.99 0.05
N GLU A 80 -0.33 10.78 -0.25
CA GLU A 80 -0.47 9.58 0.55
C GLU A 80 0.29 9.70 1.88
N CYS A 81 1.42 10.41 1.92
CA CYS A 81 2.16 10.67 3.17
C CYS A 81 1.35 11.56 4.11
N SER A 82 0.74 12.62 3.57
CA SER A 82 -0.15 13.52 4.31
C SER A 82 -1.39 12.77 4.82
N LEU A 83 -1.97 11.90 3.98
CA LEU A 83 -3.11 11.07 4.33
C LEU A 83 -2.79 10.08 5.47
N VAL A 84 -1.65 9.40 5.41
CA VAL A 84 -1.19 8.51 6.48
C VAL A 84 -0.91 9.28 7.76
N SER A 85 -0.35 10.49 7.65
CA SER A 85 -0.17 11.37 8.81
C SER A 85 -1.54 11.70 9.44
N ALA A 86 -2.56 11.99 8.62
CA ALA A 86 -3.92 12.22 9.09
C ALA A 86 -4.53 10.98 9.75
N LEU A 87 -4.30 9.76 9.23
CA LEU A 87 -4.72 8.51 9.89
C LEU A 87 -4.20 8.45 11.32
N ILE A 88 -2.88 8.62 11.50
CA ILE A 88 -2.23 8.51 12.81
C ILE A 88 -2.70 9.62 13.76
N MET A 89 -2.71 10.87 13.29
CA MET A 89 -3.11 12.02 14.11
C MET A 89 -4.58 11.98 14.56
N SER A 90 -5.43 11.29 13.81
CA SER A 90 -6.86 11.20 14.11
C SER A 90 -7.24 9.99 14.97
N GLY A 91 -6.28 9.14 15.37
CA GLY A 91 -6.53 7.99 16.25
C GLY A 91 -5.92 6.66 15.78
N GLY A 92 -5.24 6.64 14.63
CA GLY A 92 -4.71 5.41 14.03
C GLY A 92 -5.81 4.56 13.39
N GLY A 93 -5.57 3.25 13.30
CA GLY A 93 -6.45 2.29 12.62
C GLY A 93 -5.81 1.71 11.35
N ARG A 94 -6.62 1.03 10.55
CA ARG A 94 -6.21 0.45 9.26
C ARG A 94 -6.93 1.11 8.10
N LEU A 95 -6.26 1.21 6.95
CA LEU A 95 -6.89 1.67 5.71
C LEU A 95 -7.61 0.48 5.04
N ALA A 96 -8.86 0.70 4.66
CA ALA A 96 -9.69 -0.30 3.97
C ALA A 96 -9.78 -0.06 2.45
N ALA A 97 -9.83 1.21 2.03
CA ALA A 97 -9.90 1.60 0.62
C ALA A 97 -9.15 2.92 0.37
N PHE A 98 -8.48 3.06 -0.76
CA PHE A 98 -7.65 4.22 -1.10
C PHE A 98 -7.79 4.62 -2.58
N THR A 99 -7.76 5.92 -2.86
CA THR A 99 -7.65 6.51 -4.21
C THR A 99 -6.78 7.76 -4.19
N CYS A 100 -6.08 8.05 -5.29
CA CYS A 100 -5.42 9.33 -5.50
C CYS A 100 -5.58 9.83 -6.94
N THR A 101 -5.47 11.14 -7.12
CA THR A 101 -5.83 11.82 -8.35
C THR A 101 -4.90 12.99 -8.67
N ASP A 102 -4.71 13.25 -9.96
CA ASP A 102 -4.01 14.42 -10.49
C ASP A 102 -4.89 15.68 -10.55
N ALA A 103 -4.32 16.78 -11.06
CA ALA A 103 -4.98 18.07 -11.24
C ALA A 103 -6.28 18.01 -12.05
N ASP A 104 -6.39 17.06 -12.99
CA ASP A 104 -7.54 16.91 -13.88
C ASP A 104 -8.60 15.97 -13.28
N GLY A 105 -8.41 15.51 -12.04
CA GLY A 105 -9.34 14.59 -11.39
C GLY A 105 -9.23 13.15 -11.92
N ARG A 106 -8.16 12.82 -12.68
CA ARG A 106 -7.93 11.44 -13.15
C ARG A 106 -7.33 10.62 -12.02
N VAL A 107 -7.78 9.37 -11.89
CA VAL A 107 -7.17 8.40 -10.97
C VAL A 107 -5.74 8.12 -11.45
N ILE A 108 -4.78 8.19 -10.53
CA ILE A 108 -3.37 7.88 -10.78
C ILE A 108 -2.87 6.84 -9.78
N MET A 109 -1.69 6.26 -10.05
CA MET A 109 -1.10 5.28 -9.14
C MET A 109 -0.22 5.95 -8.09
N ALA A 110 -0.31 5.43 -6.85
CA ALA A 110 0.66 5.73 -5.82
C ALA A 110 2.08 5.34 -6.25
N CYS A 111 3.05 6.21 -5.98
CA CYS A 111 4.46 5.94 -6.26
C CYS A 111 5.01 4.79 -5.39
N GLY A 112 6.15 4.21 -5.75
CA GLY A 112 6.73 3.07 -5.02
C GLY A 112 6.90 3.29 -3.51
N ARG A 113 7.34 4.49 -3.10
CA ARG A 113 7.45 4.87 -1.68
C ARG A 113 6.09 4.85 -0.97
N CYS A 114 5.06 5.36 -1.63
CA CYS A 114 3.71 5.43 -1.07
C CYS A 114 3.01 4.08 -1.04
N ARG A 115 3.29 3.19 -2.00
CA ARG A 115 2.83 1.80 -1.93
C ARG A 115 3.31 1.11 -0.65
N GLN A 116 4.56 1.35 -0.24
CA GLN A 116 5.10 0.78 0.99
C GLN A 116 4.46 1.38 2.26
N LEU A 117 4.15 2.68 2.25
CA LEU A 117 3.39 3.33 3.33
C LEU A 117 1.95 2.79 3.43
N LEU A 118 1.28 2.65 2.29
CA LEU A 118 -0.07 2.08 2.22
C LEU A 118 -0.07 0.61 2.65
N TRP A 119 0.95 -0.16 2.30
CA TRP A 119 1.13 -1.53 2.77
C TRP A 119 1.20 -1.63 4.30
N GLU A 120 1.97 -0.76 4.96
CA GLU A 120 2.09 -0.74 6.43
C GLU A 120 0.73 -0.51 7.12
N HIS A 121 -0.10 0.37 6.56
CA HIS A 121 -1.36 0.78 7.20
C HIS A 121 -2.61 0.08 6.67
N GLY A 122 -2.53 -0.54 5.50
CA GLY A 122 -3.64 -1.26 4.87
C GLY A 122 -3.43 -2.78 4.83
N GLY A 123 -2.19 -3.22 4.67
CA GLY A 123 -1.85 -4.63 4.42
C GLY A 123 -2.30 -5.11 3.04
N ALA A 124 -2.16 -6.41 2.79
CA ALA A 124 -2.47 -7.04 1.50
C ALA A 124 -3.89 -6.78 0.99
N GLU A 125 -4.87 -6.72 1.90
CA GLU A 125 -6.29 -6.62 1.57
C GLU A 125 -6.77 -5.19 1.26
N LEU A 126 -5.93 -4.16 1.45
CA LEU A 126 -6.31 -2.78 1.15
C LEU A 126 -6.72 -2.66 -0.32
N LEU A 127 -7.94 -2.17 -0.56
CA LEU A 127 -8.43 -1.89 -1.90
C LEU A 127 -7.84 -0.58 -2.42
N VAL A 128 -7.30 -0.63 -3.63
CA VAL A 128 -6.63 0.50 -4.29
C VAL A 128 -7.37 0.80 -5.60
N ASP A 129 -7.88 2.01 -5.74
CA ASP A 129 -8.43 2.53 -6.99
C ASP A 129 -7.30 2.81 -7.97
N THR A 130 -7.22 2.02 -9.03
CA THR A 130 -6.19 2.16 -10.07
C THR A 130 -6.79 2.67 -11.38
N PRO A 131 -5.98 3.20 -12.31
CA PRO A 131 -6.45 3.54 -13.66
C PRO A 131 -7.08 2.37 -14.43
N HIS A 132 -6.84 1.13 -14.00
CA HIS A 132 -7.35 -0.10 -14.63
C HIS A 132 -8.44 -0.81 -13.80
N GLY A 133 -8.98 -0.13 -12.79
CA GLY A 133 -9.97 -0.70 -11.87
C GLY A 133 -9.40 -0.98 -10.49
N VAL A 134 -10.24 -1.47 -9.60
CA VAL A 134 -9.86 -1.69 -8.20
C VAL A 134 -9.02 -2.97 -8.10
N LEU A 135 -7.87 -2.87 -7.42
CA LEU A 135 -6.99 -3.99 -7.10
C LEU A 135 -6.74 -4.07 -5.59
N THR A 136 -6.32 -5.22 -5.10
CA THR A 136 -5.79 -5.35 -3.72
C THR A 136 -4.33 -4.90 -3.66
N MET A 137 -3.87 -4.50 -2.48
CA MET A 137 -2.54 -3.94 -2.30
C MET A 137 -1.41 -4.94 -2.59
N ASP A 138 -1.64 -6.24 -2.41
CA ASP A 138 -0.70 -7.31 -2.82
C ASP A 138 -0.56 -7.45 -4.34
N GLN A 139 -1.59 -7.09 -5.11
CA GLN A 139 -1.51 -6.97 -6.57
C GLN A 139 -0.75 -5.70 -6.99
N VAL A 140 -0.86 -4.63 -6.19
CA VAL A 140 -0.19 -3.33 -6.46
C VAL A 140 1.28 -3.33 -6.04
N LEU A 141 1.62 -4.05 -4.99
CA LEU A 141 2.98 -4.22 -4.46
C LEU A 141 3.21 -5.70 -4.10
N PRO A 142 3.41 -6.58 -5.10
CA PRO A 142 3.68 -7.98 -4.85
C PRO A 142 5.02 -8.13 -4.13
N GLN A 143 5.09 -9.11 -3.22
CA GLN A 143 6.29 -9.41 -2.43
C GLN A 143 6.82 -8.18 -1.67
N ALA A 144 5.88 -7.40 -1.10
CA ALA A 144 6.22 -6.21 -0.33
C ALA A 144 7.20 -6.54 0.81
N PHE A 145 8.12 -5.60 1.08
CA PHE A 145 9.00 -5.70 2.23
C PHE A 145 8.21 -5.44 3.51
N GLY A 146 8.45 -6.22 4.58
CA GLY A 146 7.73 -6.11 5.83
C GLY A 146 8.51 -6.55 7.08
N PRO A 147 7.84 -6.52 8.25
CA PRO A 147 8.43 -6.92 9.54
C PRO A 147 9.07 -8.32 9.54
N GLU A 148 8.54 -9.25 8.75
CA GLU A 148 9.06 -10.60 8.54
C GLU A 148 10.47 -10.59 7.92
N ASN A 149 10.76 -9.68 6.99
CA ASN A 149 12.09 -9.56 6.40
C ASN A 149 13.10 -9.00 7.42
N LEU A 150 12.65 -8.06 8.27
CA LEU A 150 13.46 -7.54 9.37
C LEU A 150 13.74 -8.61 10.43
N ALA A 151 12.69 -9.33 10.84
CA ALA A 151 12.79 -10.42 11.80
C ALA A 151 13.73 -11.54 11.31
N ARG A 152 13.76 -11.81 10.00
CA ARG A 152 14.71 -12.75 9.41
C ARG A 152 16.17 -12.43 9.75
N VAL A 153 16.57 -11.16 9.55
CA VAL A 153 17.95 -10.72 9.82
C VAL A 153 18.20 -10.62 11.31
N ARG A 154 17.26 -10.06 12.08
CA ARG A 154 17.38 -9.87 13.53
C ARG A 154 17.44 -11.20 14.29
N ASP A 155 16.62 -12.16 13.89
CA ASP A 155 16.41 -13.42 14.62
C ASP A 155 17.15 -14.61 13.97
N GLY A 156 17.94 -14.37 12.91
CA GLY A 156 18.69 -15.40 12.19
C GLY A 156 17.81 -16.48 11.55
N ARG A 157 16.56 -16.15 11.18
CA ARG A 157 15.66 -17.12 10.53
C ARG A 157 16.09 -17.35 9.07
N PRO A 158 15.90 -18.57 8.52
CA PRO A 158 16.16 -18.83 7.11
C PRO A 158 15.27 -17.96 6.20
N VAL A 159 15.74 -17.70 4.99
CA VAL A 159 14.96 -17.03 3.94
C VAL A 159 13.88 -18.01 3.46
N ASP A 160 12.62 -17.59 3.54
CA ASP A 160 11.53 -18.24 2.81
C ASP A 160 11.37 -17.47 1.49
N ASP A 161 11.92 -18.03 0.41
CA ASP A 161 11.82 -17.44 -0.94
C ASP A 161 10.42 -17.59 -1.55
N GLY A 162 9.48 -18.23 -0.83
CA GLY A 162 8.15 -18.56 -1.33
C GLY A 162 8.21 -19.45 -2.59
N PRO A 163 7.06 -19.86 -3.13
CA PRO A 163 7.03 -20.42 -4.47
C PRO A 163 7.39 -19.30 -5.46
N ALA A 164 8.46 -19.50 -6.24
CA ALA A 164 8.81 -18.62 -7.35
C ALA A 164 7.56 -18.35 -8.21
N ALA A 165 7.24 -17.08 -8.41
CA ALA A 165 6.12 -16.69 -9.25
C ALA A 165 6.35 -17.20 -10.69
N GLY A 166 5.64 -18.27 -11.07
CA GLY A 166 5.41 -18.63 -12.47
C GLY A 166 6.30 -19.72 -13.09
N THR A 167 6.40 -20.91 -12.51
CA THR A 167 6.73 -22.12 -13.29
C THR A 167 5.48 -22.97 -13.50
N GLN A 168 4.59 -22.54 -14.41
CA GLN A 168 3.60 -23.45 -14.99
C GLN A 168 4.38 -24.42 -15.91
N GLY A 169 4.59 -25.63 -15.41
CA GLY A 169 5.30 -26.68 -16.14
C GLY A 169 4.57 -27.08 -17.42
N THR A 170 5.23 -26.90 -18.56
CA THR A 170 4.94 -27.69 -19.77
C THR A 170 5.45 -29.11 -19.54
N ARG A 171 4.61 -30.01 -19.01
CA ARG A 171 4.84 -31.46 -19.16
C ARG A 171 4.39 -31.86 -20.57
N GLU A 172 5.26 -31.72 -21.55
CA GLU A 172 5.18 -32.54 -22.76
C GLU A 172 5.66 -33.95 -22.40
N THR A 173 4.72 -34.88 -22.27
CA THR A 173 5.04 -36.31 -22.26
C THR A 173 5.42 -36.73 -23.67
N ARG A 174 6.72 -36.74 -23.99
CA ARG A 174 7.23 -37.47 -25.14
C ARG A 174 7.28 -38.95 -24.77
N ALA A 175 6.27 -39.70 -25.20
CA ALA A 175 6.30 -41.15 -25.22
C ALA A 175 7.36 -41.58 -26.24
N GLU A 176 8.47 -42.12 -25.77
CA GLU A 176 9.45 -42.81 -26.61
C GLU A 176 8.91 -44.20 -26.94
N ALA A 177 8.20 -44.28 -28.06
CA ALA A 177 7.98 -45.53 -28.78
C ALA A 177 9.30 -45.90 -29.48
N HIS A 178 10.12 -46.73 -28.86
CA HIS A 178 11.12 -47.50 -29.59
C HIS A 178 10.41 -48.67 -30.25
N GLY A 179 10.10 -48.47 -31.54
CA GLY A 179 9.72 -49.53 -32.45
C GLY A 179 10.91 -50.48 -32.64
N GLU A 180 10.64 -51.74 -32.35
CA GLU A 180 11.36 -52.87 -32.91
C GLU A 180 10.96 -52.94 -34.39
N GLU A 181 11.93 -52.84 -35.30
CA GLU A 181 11.73 -53.24 -36.70
C GLU A 181 12.61 -54.44 -37.07
N PRO A 182 12.09 -55.37 -37.88
CA PRO A 182 12.64 -56.71 -38.05
C PRO A 182 13.52 -56.83 -39.31
N SER A 183 14.53 -57.70 -39.25
CA SER A 183 15.00 -58.69 -40.26
C SER A 183 16.49 -58.98 -40.06
#